data_AF-A0A496WNV3-F1
#
_entry.id   AF-A0A496WNV3-F1
#
_cell.length_a   1.000
_cell.length_b   1.000
_cell.length_c   1.000
_cell.angle_alpha   90.00
_cell.angle_beta   90.00
_cell.angle_gamma   90.00
#
_symmetry.space_group_name_H-M   'P 1'
#
loop_
_entity.id
_entity.type
_entity.pdbx_description
1 polymer ?
#
loop_
_entity_poly.entity_id
_entity_poly.type
_entity_poly.pdbx_seq_one_letter_code
_entity_poly.pdbx_strand_id
1 'polypeptide(L)'
;GFDAVTGSLKRIDITGKDGQKLTDKWADGPRTYLGMQAVGFPNLFTLVGPHNGATFCNIPRCIEQNVEWVTDLISYMKSKDKHQVEPTLEAEDAWTVHVDETAEMTLFPTADSWFMGVNLNDPTKKRTFMLYAGGQQNYRIKCDEVAAKDYEGFTLS
;
A
#
# COMPACT_ATOMS: atom_id res chain seq x y z
N GLY A 1 -13.83 15.19 10.69
CA GLY A 1 -12.90 14.56 9.73
C GLY A 1 -13.18 13.08 9.63
N PHE A 2 -12.26 12.32 9.02
CA PHE A 2 -12.35 10.86 8.88
C PHE A 2 -11.15 10.19 9.54
N ASP A 3 -11.29 8.92 9.94
CA ASP A 3 -10.12 8.06 10.11
C ASP A 3 -9.63 7.65 8.72
N ALA A 4 -8.80 8.51 8.13
CA ALA A 4 -8.44 8.43 6.72
C ALA A 4 -7.56 7.21 6.42
N VAL A 5 -7.64 6.74 5.18
CA VAL A 5 -6.81 5.67 4.58
C VAL A 5 -7.04 4.28 5.18
N THR A 6 -6.84 4.09 6.48
CA THR A 6 -6.95 2.77 7.15
C THR A 6 -8.28 2.55 7.88
N GLY A 7 -9.05 3.61 8.16
CA GLY A 7 -10.23 3.51 9.02
C GLY A 7 -11.34 2.57 8.51
N SER A 8 -11.53 2.46 7.19
CA SER A 8 -12.47 1.49 6.61
C SER A 8 -12.00 0.05 6.79
N LEU A 9 -10.71 -0.20 6.55
CA LEU A 9 -10.08 -1.53 6.70
C LEU A 9 -10.07 -1.99 8.16
N LYS A 10 -9.84 -1.07 9.12
CA LYS A 10 -9.87 -1.35 10.56
C LYS A 10 -11.26 -1.74 11.09
N ARG A 11 -12.34 -1.45 10.36
CA ARG A 11 -13.72 -1.80 10.75
C ARG A 11 -14.15 -3.19 10.25
N ILE A 12 -13.29 -3.86 9.49
CA ILE A 12 -13.49 -5.21 8.99
C ILE A 12 -12.53 -6.13 9.76
N ASP A 13 -13.00 -7.29 10.21
CA ASP A 13 -12.15 -8.27 10.88
C ASP A 13 -11.28 -9.05 9.88
N ILE A 14 -10.32 -8.36 9.26
CA ILE A 14 -9.43 -8.94 8.24
C ILE A 14 -8.35 -9.77 8.93
N THR A 15 -8.34 -11.06 8.62
CA THR A 15 -7.41 -12.05 9.18
C THR A 15 -6.58 -12.67 8.05
N GLY A 16 -5.26 -12.62 8.17
CA GLY A 16 -4.29 -13.19 7.25
C GLY A 16 -3.81 -14.58 7.69
N LYS A 17 -2.61 -14.95 7.25
CA LYS A 17 -1.94 -16.20 7.63
C LYS A 17 -1.75 -16.30 9.14
N ASP A 18 -1.78 -17.52 9.65
CA ASP A 18 -1.54 -17.84 11.06
C ASP A 18 -2.41 -17.06 12.06
N GLY A 19 -3.58 -16.57 11.60
CA GLY A 19 -4.50 -15.79 12.42
C GLY A 19 -4.10 -14.32 12.61
N GLN A 20 -3.07 -13.83 11.91
CA GLN A 20 -2.61 -12.44 12.04
C GLN A 20 -3.71 -11.46 11.63
N LYS A 21 -4.05 -10.52 12.52
CA LYS A 21 -5.02 -9.46 12.21
C LYS A 21 -4.35 -8.30 11.48
N LEU A 22 -5.03 -7.74 10.48
CA LEU A 22 -4.50 -6.57 9.73
C LEU A 22 -4.32 -5.36 10.65
N THR A 23 -5.22 -5.20 11.61
CA THR A 23 -5.15 -4.15 12.64
C THR A 23 -3.86 -4.23 13.45
N ASP A 24 -3.40 -5.45 13.76
CA ASP A 24 -2.20 -5.67 14.57
C ASP A 24 -0.94 -5.44 13.72
N LYS A 25 -0.94 -5.92 12.46
CA LYS A 25 0.16 -5.66 11.52
C LYS A 25 0.38 -4.16 11.29
N TRP A 26 -0.69 -3.37 11.25
CA TRP A 26 -0.64 -1.92 11.00
C TRP A 26 -0.79 -1.06 12.26
N ALA A 27 -0.57 -1.64 13.45
CA ALA A 27 -0.70 -0.90 14.72
C ALA A 27 0.24 0.31 14.80
N ASP A 28 1.45 0.19 14.25
CA ASP A 28 2.48 1.23 14.24
C ASP A 28 2.52 2.05 12.93
N GLY A 29 1.51 1.87 12.07
CA GLY A 29 1.44 2.45 10.74
C GLY A 29 1.34 1.36 9.66
N PRO A 30 0.82 1.71 8.47
CA PRO A 30 0.71 0.77 7.39
C PRO A 30 2.09 0.32 6.90
N ARG A 31 2.21 -0.97 6.56
CA ARG A 31 3.31 -1.54 5.79
C ARG A 31 2.70 -2.25 4.61
N THR A 32 3.20 -1.93 3.42
CA THR A 32 2.65 -2.44 2.16
C THR A 32 3.75 -2.55 1.13
N TYR A 33 3.55 -3.38 0.12
CA TYR A 33 4.28 -3.31 -1.13
C TYR A 33 3.45 -2.62 -2.22
N LEU A 34 4.03 -1.61 -2.86
CA LEU A 34 3.40 -0.76 -3.90
C LEU A 34 2.09 -0.08 -3.46
N GLY A 35 1.77 -0.05 -2.17
CA GLY A 35 0.47 0.39 -1.66
C GLY A 35 -0.71 -0.48 -2.10
N MET A 36 -0.45 -1.74 -2.52
CA MET A 36 -1.47 -2.66 -3.04
C MET A 36 -1.63 -3.93 -2.20
N GLN A 37 -0.55 -4.48 -1.65
CA GLN A 37 -0.61 -5.68 -0.80
C GLN A 37 0.24 -5.52 0.46
N ALA A 38 0.02 -6.38 1.44
CA ALA A 38 0.80 -6.44 2.66
C ALA A 38 1.18 -7.90 2.97
N VAL A 39 2.40 -8.13 3.47
CA VAL A 39 2.93 -9.45 3.84
C VAL A 39 2.05 -10.06 4.94
N GLY A 40 1.76 -11.35 4.85
CA GLY A 40 0.85 -12.07 5.73
C GLY A 40 -0.60 -12.11 5.22
N PHE A 41 -0.93 -11.36 4.16
CA PHE A 41 -2.29 -11.24 3.61
C PHE A 41 -2.32 -11.61 2.13
N PRO A 42 -2.09 -12.89 1.78
CA PRO A 42 -2.05 -13.34 0.39
C PRO A 42 -3.38 -13.08 -0.33
N ASN A 43 -3.31 -12.75 -1.62
CA ASN A 43 -4.45 -12.44 -2.50
C ASN A 43 -5.35 -11.29 -2.04
N LEU A 44 -5.03 -10.59 -0.94
CA LEU A 44 -5.74 -9.40 -0.51
C LEU A 44 -5.11 -8.17 -1.16
N PHE A 45 -5.90 -7.43 -1.94
CA PHE A 45 -5.48 -6.17 -2.54
C PHE A 45 -6.23 -4.99 -1.94
N THR A 46 -5.53 -3.89 -1.69
CA THR A 46 -6.12 -2.60 -1.33
C THR A 46 -5.94 -1.61 -2.47
N LEU A 47 -7.03 -1.05 -2.99
CA LEU A 47 -7.01 -0.03 -4.02
C LEU A 47 -7.14 1.35 -3.38
N VAL A 48 -6.32 2.32 -3.80
CA VAL A 48 -6.26 3.66 -3.16
C VAL A 48 -6.03 3.55 -1.63
N GLY A 49 -5.23 2.55 -1.25
CA GLY A 49 -4.87 2.26 0.13
C GLY A 49 -3.70 3.10 0.63
N PRO A 50 -3.14 2.74 1.80
CA PRO A 50 -1.91 3.37 2.27
C PRO A 50 -0.74 3.16 1.32
N HIS A 51 0.23 4.08 1.33
CA HIS A 51 1.43 4.09 0.48
C HIS A 51 1.15 4.06 -1.03
N ASN A 52 -0.07 4.41 -1.43
CA ASN A 52 -0.48 4.49 -2.82
C ASN A 52 -0.29 5.92 -3.37
N GLY A 53 0.02 6.03 -4.68
CA GLY A 53 0.19 7.33 -5.36
C GLY A 53 -1.12 8.07 -5.68
N ALA A 54 -2.27 7.39 -5.63
CA ALA A 54 -3.55 7.94 -6.07
C ALA A 54 -4.05 9.12 -5.25
N THR A 55 -3.70 9.22 -3.97
CA THR A 55 -4.21 10.26 -3.06
C THR A 55 -3.71 11.67 -3.38
N PHE A 56 -2.49 11.81 -3.92
CA PHE A 56 -1.96 13.09 -4.42
C PHE A 56 -2.21 13.30 -5.91
N CYS A 57 -3.10 12.50 -6.49
CA CYS A 57 -3.53 12.57 -7.88
C CYS A 57 -5.04 12.84 -7.96
N ASN A 58 -5.54 13.10 -9.17
CA ASN A 58 -6.95 12.92 -9.50
C ASN A 58 -7.34 11.45 -9.34
N ILE A 59 -7.94 11.10 -8.18
CA ILE A 59 -8.22 9.72 -7.76
C ILE A 59 -8.88 8.87 -8.86
N PRO A 60 -9.95 9.27 -9.56
CA PRO A 60 -10.52 8.51 -10.68
C PRO A 60 -9.50 8.10 -11.74
N ARG A 61 -8.57 8.98 -12.11
CA ARG A 61 -7.56 8.66 -13.11
C ARG A 61 -6.49 7.70 -12.56
N CYS A 62 -6.17 7.83 -11.29
CA CYS A 62 -5.11 7.06 -10.67
C CYS A 62 -5.56 5.69 -10.18
N ILE A 63 -6.83 5.53 -9.78
CA ILE A 63 -7.40 4.23 -9.46
C ILE A 63 -7.52 3.34 -10.70
N GLU A 64 -7.76 3.90 -11.90
CA GLU A 64 -7.74 3.14 -13.15
C GLU A 64 -6.43 2.34 -13.31
N GLN A 65 -5.28 3.00 -13.14
CA GLN A 65 -3.99 2.33 -13.24
C GLN A 65 -3.80 1.22 -12.18
N ASN A 66 -4.31 1.41 -10.95
CA ASN A 66 -4.24 0.39 -9.93
C ASN A 66 -5.11 -0.83 -10.28
N VAL A 67 -6.33 -0.58 -10.74
CA VAL A 67 -7.27 -1.62 -11.16
C VAL A 67 -6.66 -2.40 -12.32
N GLU A 68 -6.19 -1.71 -13.36
CA GLU A 68 -5.51 -2.29 -14.52
C GLU A 68 -4.36 -3.20 -14.07
N TRP A 69 -3.43 -2.68 -13.26
CA TRP A 69 -2.27 -3.44 -12.79
C TRP A 69 -2.65 -4.68 -11.98
N VAL A 70 -3.61 -4.57 -11.05
CA VAL A 70 -4.08 -5.72 -10.26
C VAL A 70 -4.78 -6.75 -11.14
N THR A 71 -5.59 -6.32 -12.11
CA THR A 71 -6.26 -7.24 -13.03
C THR A 71 -5.29 -7.93 -13.99
N ASP A 72 -4.22 -7.25 -14.39
CA ASP A 72 -3.14 -7.81 -15.21
C ASP A 72 -2.34 -8.85 -14.42
N LEU A 73 -2.03 -8.58 -13.15
CA LEU A 73 -1.41 -9.55 -12.24
C LEU A 73 -2.28 -10.81 -12.08
N ILE A 74 -3.57 -10.65 -11.82
CA ILE A 74 -4.50 -11.79 -11.70
C ILE A 74 -4.55 -12.59 -13.00
N SER A 75 -4.56 -11.92 -14.15
CA SER A 75 -4.55 -12.58 -15.46
C SER A 75 -3.24 -13.31 -15.74
N TYR A 76 -2.11 -12.71 -15.38
CA TYR A 76 -0.79 -13.34 -15.44
C TYR A 76 -0.74 -14.60 -14.59
N MET A 77 -1.19 -14.54 -13.34
CA MET A 77 -1.25 -15.69 -12.44
C MET A 77 -2.10 -16.82 -13.02
N LYS A 78 -3.30 -16.52 -13.52
CA LYS A 78 -4.16 -17.51 -14.18
C LYS A 78 -3.48 -18.17 -15.38
N SER A 79 -2.75 -17.41 -16.18
CA SER A 79 -2.03 -17.94 -17.36
C SER A 79 -0.87 -18.88 -16.98
N LYS A 80 -0.37 -18.78 -15.74
CA LYS A 80 0.76 -19.54 -15.19
C LYS A 80 0.33 -20.61 -14.19
N ASP A 81 -0.97 -20.86 -14.04
CA ASP A 81 -1.55 -21.78 -13.05
C ASP A 81 -1.08 -21.47 -11.60
N LYS A 82 -1.05 -20.17 -11.26
CA LYS A 82 -0.73 -19.66 -9.92
C LYS A 82 -2.01 -19.25 -9.21
N HIS A 83 -2.09 -19.55 -7.92
CA HIS A 83 -3.30 -19.34 -7.12
C HIS A 83 -3.08 -18.43 -5.92
N GLN A 84 -1.82 -18.13 -5.58
CA GLN A 84 -1.47 -17.27 -4.46
C GLN A 84 -0.40 -16.26 -4.87
N VAL A 85 -0.62 -15.00 -4.49
CA VAL A 85 0.34 -13.90 -4.59
C VAL A 85 0.45 -13.16 -3.27
N GLU A 86 1.68 -12.86 -2.89
CA GLU A 86 2.01 -12.13 -1.68
C GLU A 86 3.37 -11.45 -1.84
N PRO A 87 3.56 -10.22 -1.36
CA PRO A 87 4.88 -9.59 -1.38
C PRO A 87 5.87 -10.33 -0.49
N THR A 88 7.16 -10.23 -0.78
CA THR A 88 8.20 -10.60 0.18
C THR A 88 8.33 -9.53 1.26
N LEU A 89 8.89 -9.91 2.41
CA LEU A 89 9.12 -8.96 3.52
C LEU A 89 10.08 -7.84 3.11
N GLU A 90 11.12 -8.19 2.36
CA GLU A 90 12.12 -7.26 1.88
C GLU A 90 11.52 -6.21 0.94
N ALA A 91 10.58 -6.64 0.07
CA ALA A 91 9.90 -5.74 -0.86
C ALA A 91 8.95 -4.78 -0.14
N GLU A 92 8.17 -5.27 0.83
CA GLU A 92 7.31 -4.44 1.69
C GLU A 92 8.12 -3.39 2.47
N ASP A 93 9.26 -3.81 3.03
CA ASP A 93 10.12 -2.93 3.83
C ASP A 93 10.82 -1.89 2.99
N ALA A 94 11.41 -2.29 1.87
CA ALA A 94 12.02 -1.36 0.93
C ALA A 94 11.01 -0.34 0.40
N TRP A 95 9.76 -0.75 0.14
CA TRP A 95 8.72 0.19 -0.29
C TRP A 95 8.30 1.15 0.81
N THR A 96 8.17 0.68 2.05
CA THR A 96 7.83 1.52 3.20
C THR A 96 8.91 2.57 3.44
N VAL A 97 10.19 2.18 3.42
CA VAL A 97 11.32 3.12 3.52
C VAL A 97 11.30 4.13 2.38
N HIS A 98 11.12 3.69 1.14
CA HIS A 98 11.03 4.59 -0.02
C HIS A 98 9.87 5.59 0.10
N VAL A 99 8.73 5.17 0.64
CA VAL A 99 7.59 6.07 0.89
C VAL A 99 7.98 7.17 1.87
N ASP A 100 8.62 6.81 2.99
CA ASP A 100 9.08 7.77 3.99
C ASP A 100 10.13 8.73 3.38
N GLU A 101 11.10 8.22 2.61
CA GLU A 101 12.09 9.04 1.89
C GLU A 101 11.42 10.04 0.94
N THR A 102 10.38 9.64 0.21
CA THR A 102 9.63 10.59 -0.63
C THR A 102 8.91 11.67 0.17
N ALA A 103 8.47 11.36 1.39
CA ALA A 103 7.81 12.31 2.27
C ALA A 103 8.82 13.33 2.83
N GLU A 104 10.01 12.87 3.24
CA GLU A 104 11.08 13.69 3.81
C GLU A 104 11.58 14.78 2.86
N MET A 105 11.49 14.55 1.55
CA MET A 105 11.81 15.56 0.53
C MET A 105 10.72 16.64 0.36
N THR A 106 9.68 16.65 1.19
CA THR A 106 8.54 17.59 1.11
C THR A 106 8.32 18.32 2.44
N LEU A 107 7.34 19.23 2.45
CA LEU A 107 6.86 19.86 3.70
C LEU A 107 5.74 19.07 4.38
N PHE A 108 5.24 17.95 3.82
CA PHE A 108 4.19 17.17 4.49
C PHE A 108 4.56 16.77 5.93
N PRO A 109 5.81 16.32 6.20
CA PRO A 109 6.22 15.96 7.55
C PRO A 109 6.38 17.15 8.51
N THR A 110 6.14 18.40 8.12
CA THR A 110 6.17 19.55 9.06
C THR A 110 4.78 19.90 9.60
N ALA A 111 3.71 19.33 9.03
CA ALA A 111 2.34 19.61 9.41
C ALA A 111 1.68 18.40 10.08
N ASP A 112 0.86 18.67 11.10
CA ASP A 112 -0.04 17.67 11.67
C ASP A 112 -1.30 17.58 10.80
N SER A 113 -1.41 16.47 10.09
CA SER A 113 -2.51 16.20 9.19
C SER A 113 -2.78 14.71 9.10
N TRP A 114 -3.92 14.36 8.51
CA TRP A 114 -4.27 12.97 8.24
C TRP A 114 -3.28 12.26 7.30
N PHE A 115 -2.48 13.00 6.52
CA PHE A 115 -1.38 12.42 5.73
C PHE A 115 -0.29 11.80 6.61
N MET A 116 -0.07 12.36 7.79
CA MET A 116 0.93 11.89 8.76
C MET A 116 0.34 10.90 9.77
N GLY A 117 -0.86 10.36 9.50
CA GLY A 117 -1.58 9.48 10.43
C GLY A 117 -2.07 10.19 11.70
N VAL A 118 -1.86 11.51 11.81
CA VAL A 118 -2.23 12.29 12.97
C VAL A 118 -3.73 12.52 12.96
N ASN A 119 -4.39 12.01 14.00
CA ASN A 119 -5.78 12.31 14.32
C ASN A 119 -5.83 12.91 15.73
N LEU A 120 -6.20 14.18 15.84
CA LEU A 120 -6.28 14.87 17.14
C LEU A 120 -7.22 14.21 18.15
N ASN A 121 -8.16 13.37 17.69
CA ASN A 121 -9.07 12.61 18.56
C ASN A 121 -8.47 11.28 19.05
N ASP A 122 -7.27 10.91 18.58
CA ASP A 122 -6.57 9.69 18.98
C ASP A 122 -5.07 9.99 19.17
N PRO A 123 -4.67 10.48 20.36
CA PRO A 123 -3.30 10.89 20.64
C PRO A 123 -2.32 9.71 20.75
N THR A 124 -2.81 8.46 20.68
CA THR A 124 -1.97 7.26 20.77
C THR A 124 -1.39 6.84 19.42
N LYS A 125 -1.94 7.36 18.32
CA LYS A 125 -1.44 7.04 16.98
C LYS A 125 -0.05 7.59 16.78
N LYS A 126 0.88 6.68 16.46
CA LYS A 126 2.20 7.06 15.98
C LYS A 126 2.07 7.85 14.67
N ARG A 127 2.96 8.82 14.54
CA ARG A 127 3.07 9.64 13.35
C ARG A 127 3.79 8.84 12.28
N THR A 128 3.08 8.53 11.20
CA THR A 128 3.61 7.72 10.09
C THR A 128 3.05 8.28 8.79
N PHE A 129 3.86 8.38 7.74
CA PHE A 129 3.35 8.89 6.48
C PHE A 129 2.47 7.85 5.80
N MET A 130 1.23 8.23 5.46
CA MET A 130 0.21 7.27 5.05
C MET A 130 0.18 7.04 3.53
N LEU A 131 0.88 7.86 2.74
CA LEU A 131 0.66 8.04 1.30
C LEU A 131 2.00 7.98 0.54
N TYR A 132 1.98 7.89 -0.79
CA TYR A 132 3.21 7.98 -1.58
C TYR A 132 3.39 9.38 -2.18
N ALA A 133 4.44 10.10 -1.79
CA ALA A 133 4.69 11.50 -2.22
C ALA A 133 5.55 11.64 -3.47
N GLY A 134 6.05 10.55 -4.05
CA GLY A 134 6.92 10.59 -5.23
C GLY A 134 6.22 10.92 -6.55
N GLY A 135 4.91 11.16 -6.54
CA GLY A 135 4.11 11.53 -7.71
C GLY A 135 3.66 10.33 -8.57
N GLN A 136 2.50 10.48 -9.22
CA GLN A 136 1.87 9.37 -9.94
C GLN A 136 2.73 8.80 -11.08
N GLN A 137 3.47 9.64 -11.80
CA GLN A 137 4.29 9.16 -12.91
C GLN A 137 5.37 8.18 -12.44
N ASN A 138 6.08 8.51 -11.36
CA ASN A 138 7.08 7.63 -10.76
C ASN A 138 6.45 6.38 -10.15
N TYR A 139 5.27 6.52 -9.51
CA TYR A 139 4.51 5.38 -9.00
C TYR A 139 4.16 4.38 -10.13
N ARG A 140 3.67 4.88 -11.26
CA ARG A 140 3.34 4.05 -12.42
C ARG A 140 4.57 3.39 -13.02
N ILE A 141 5.66 4.13 -13.23
CA ILE A 141 6.93 3.57 -13.71
C ILE A 141 7.38 2.41 -12.82
N LYS A 142 7.32 2.59 -11.49
CA LYS A 142 7.70 1.53 -10.57
C LYS A 142 6.79 0.29 -10.67
N CYS A 143 5.48 0.49 -10.79
CA CYS A 143 4.54 -0.63 -10.98
C CYS A 143 4.83 -1.37 -12.30
N ASP A 144 5.07 -0.64 -13.38
CA ASP A 144 5.36 -1.19 -14.71
C ASP A 144 6.70 -1.96 -14.70
N GLU A 145 7.73 -1.44 -14.02
CA GLU A 145 9.01 -2.13 -13.81
C GLU A 145 8.85 -3.47 -13.08
N VAL A 146 8.04 -3.49 -12.02
CA VAL A 146 7.75 -4.71 -11.25
C VAL A 146 7.05 -5.73 -12.14
N ALA A 147 5.99 -5.33 -12.84
CA ALA A 147 5.26 -6.22 -13.75
C ALA A 147 6.15 -6.75 -14.89
N ALA A 148 7.02 -5.90 -15.47
CA ALA A 148 7.95 -6.28 -16.53
C ALA A 148 9.01 -7.30 -16.09
N LYS A 149 9.28 -7.39 -14.79
CA LYS A 149 10.21 -8.37 -14.19
C LYS A 149 9.48 -9.53 -13.51
N ASP A 150 8.43 -10.02 -14.15
CA ASP A 150 7.62 -11.14 -13.65
C ASP A 150 7.09 -10.91 -12.22
N TYR A 151 6.68 -9.66 -11.92
CA TYR A 151 6.21 -9.24 -10.61
C TYR A 151 7.27 -9.38 -9.51
N GLU A 152 8.48 -8.86 -9.78
CA GLU A 152 9.59 -8.78 -8.81
C GLU A 152 9.11 -8.29 -7.43
N GLY A 153 9.55 -8.94 -6.36
CA GLY A 153 9.12 -8.62 -5.00
C GLY A 153 7.82 -9.31 -4.57
N PHE A 154 7.14 -10.04 -5.46
CA PHE A 154 6.07 -10.96 -5.10
C PHE A 154 6.52 -12.42 -5.17
N THR A 155 5.96 -13.24 -4.28
CA THR A 155 6.00 -14.70 -4.38
C THR A 155 4.70 -15.17 -5.02
N LEU A 156 4.80 -15.87 -6.16
CA LEU A 156 3.67 -16.42 -6.91
C LEU A 156 3.69 -17.96 -6.86
N SER A 157 2.72 -18.55 -6.16
CA SER A 157 2.62 -20.02 -6.01
C SER A 157 1.33 -20.58 -6.58
#